data_AF-A0A3S1CDV4-F1
#
_entry.id   AF-A0A3S1CDV4-F1
#
_cell.length_a   1.000
_cell.length_b   1.000
_cell.length_c   1.000
_cell.angle_alpha   90.00
_cell.angle_beta   90.00
_cell.angle_gamma   90.00
#
_symmetry.space_group_name_H-M   'P 1'
#
loop_
_entity.id
_entity.type
_entity.pdbx_description
1 polymer ?
#
loop_
_entity_poly.entity_id
_entity_poly.type
_entity_poly.pdbx_seq_one_letter_code
_entity_poly.pdbx_strand_id
1 'polypeptide(L)'
;MSRALAMSAESVLEEAPNAGGAELTLVGLSATAAGATVGALAALGGVYAVVGAVVLHVALCGALAVWVRSRARRGLDLRLAGLMLVTTPVLGPLGPLFTLATAALHALFRRYATGFQDWYLSLFPDSEMEPAQELYELIVSGRETSHLAAGDSFTDVMSVGSPQQKQAVIALVARHFRPAFTPALQAGLADADPSVRVQAATATARVEHEFNERWLALDHAVQTRPDDAESRAALARHLDDYAFCGLLDSNREAEIREKALDGYRRGLEQAPDDDDLRHDLGRLLMRCGLANEAAERLEPSVDRTKDRRILFWYAESLFRLGRYAELRDLSRRRSDLLGDVEALPPSLRDVFVLWRADETAMAEVAA
;
A
#
# COMPACT_ATOMS: atom_id res chain seq x y z
N MET A 1 -17.62 -8.21 -36.08
CA MET A 1 -17.11 -7.77 -34.76
C MET A 1 -15.84 -8.48 -34.30
N SER A 2 -15.58 -9.74 -34.66
CA SER A 2 -14.33 -10.44 -34.27
C SER A 2 -13.04 -9.91 -34.92
N ARG A 3 -13.10 -9.38 -36.15
CA ARG A 3 -11.91 -8.87 -36.88
C ARG A 3 -11.44 -7.47 -36.46
N ALA A 4 -12.32 -6.68 -35.84
CA ALA A 4 -12.01 -5.30 -35.40
C ALA A 4 -11.29 -5.28 -34.03
N LEU A 5 -11.53 -6.29 -33.18
CA LEU A 5 -10.84 -6.46 -31.90
C LEU A 5 -9.43 -7.06 -32.08
N ALA A 6 -9.23 -7.89 -33.12
CA ALA A 6 -7.90 -8.39 -33.47
C ALA A 6 -6.96 -7.27 -33.98
N MET A 7 -7.50 -6.28 -34.70
CA MET A 7 -6.71 -5.14 -35.20
C MET A 7 -6.32 -4.12 -34.12
N SER A 8 -7.03 -4.04 -32.99
CA SER A 8 -6.64 -3.11 -31.90
C SER A 8 -5.65 -3.71 -30.91
N ALA A 9 -5.51 -5.04 -30.86
CA ALA A 9 -4.49 -5.71 -30.06
C ALA A 9 -3.10 -5.61 -30.70
N GLU A 10 -3.03 -5.59 -32.03
CA GLU A 10 -1.78 -5.43 -32.77
C GLU A 10 -1.24 -3.99 -32.75
N SER A 11 -2.11 -2.98 -32.58
CA SER A 11 -1.69 -1.57 -32.55
C SER A 11 -1.21 -1.08 -31.18
N VAL A 12 -1.32 -1.90 -30.12
CA VAL A 12 -0.88 -1.58 -28.75
C VAL A 12 0.38 -2.36 -28.35
N LEU A 13 0.98 -3.10 -29.29
CA LEU A 13 2.39 -3.47 -29.19
C LEU A 13 3.22 -2.20 -29.38
N GLU A 14 3.25 -1.41 -28.31
CA GLU A 14 4.17 -0.33 -28.01
C GLU A 14 5.48 -0.57 -28.77
N GLU A 15 5.78 0.31 -29.73
CA GLU A 15 7.11 0.45 -30.31
C GLU A 15 8.07 0.68 -29.14
N ALA A 16 8.66 -0.41 -28.63
CA ALA A 16 9.70 -0.34 -27.63
C ALA A 16 10.74 0.65 -28.19
N PRO A 17 11.06 1.74 -27.48
CA PRO A 17 11.93 2.78 -28.01
C PRO A 17 13.19 2.12 -28.55
N ASN A 18 13.48 2.39 -29.82
CA ASN A 18 14.53 1.71 -30.57
C ASN A 18 15.86 1.91 -29.82
N ALA A 19 16.25 0.94 -29.00
CA ALA A 19 17.25 1.14 -27.95
C ALA A 19 18.66 1.40 -28.53
N GLY A 20 18.85 1.20 -29.84
CA GLY A 20 20.14 1.34 -30.49
C GLY A 20 21.21 0.50 -29.80
N GLY A 21 20.86 -0.74 -29.38
CA GLY A 21 21.71 -1.58 -28.54
C GLY A 21 23.07 -1.89 -29.17
N ALA A 22 23.13 -2.02 -30.50
CA ALA A 22 24.39 -2.19 -31.24
C ALA A 22 25.30 -0.95 -31.13
N GLU A 23 24.73 0.25 -31.18
CA GLU A 23 25.48 1.51 -31.01
C GLU A 23 25.98 1.64 -29.57
N LEU A 24 25.14 1.36 -28.57
CA LEU A 24 25.51 1.40 -27.15
C LEU A 24 26.65 0.41 -26.83
N THR A 25 26.57 -0.80 -27.36
CA THR A 25 27.61 -1.83 -27.15
C THR A 25 28.92 -1.44 -27.81
N LEU A 26 28.89 -0.97 -29.05
CA LEU A 26 30.08 -0.49 -29.76
C LEU A 26 30.75 0.68 -29.02
N VAL A 27 29.98 1.69 -28.61
CA VAL A 27 30.50 2.86 -27.90
C VAL A 27 31.03 2.46 -26.52
N GLY A 28 30.31 1.61 -25.79
CA GLY A 28 30.75 1.13 -24.48
C GLY A 28 32.06 0.34 -24.54
N LEU A 29 32.22 -0.56 -25.52
CA LEU A 29 33.46 -1.31 -25.72
C LEU A 29 34.62 -0.39 -26.10
N SER A 30 34.37 0.56 -27.01
CA SER A 30 35.36 1.55 -27.44
C SER A 30 35.81 2.45 -26.27
N ALA A 31 34.86 2.91 -25.44
CA ALA A 31 35.15 3.73 -24.26
C ALA A 31 35.92 2.93 -23.19
N THR A 32 35.59 1.65 -22.99
CA THR A 32 36.32 0.76 -22.07
C THR A 32 37.78 0.62 -22.51
N ALA A 33 38.02 0.32 -23.80
CA ALA A 33 39.35 0.16 -24.36
C ALA A 33 40.17 1.48 -24.32
N ALA A 34 39.55 2.61 -24.67
CA ALA A 34 40.17 3.92 -24.60
C ALA A 34 40.55 4.27 -23.14
N GLY A 35 39.62 4.07 -22.19
CA GLY A 35 39.88 4.30 -20.77
C GLY A 35 41.01 3.42 -20.21
N ALA A 36 41.10 2.15 -20.63
CA ALA A 36 42.17 1.25 -20.21
C ALA A 36 43.53 1.70 -20.75
N THR A 37 43.56 2.17 -22.00
CA THR A 37 44.78 2.74 -22.62
C THR A 37 45.25 3.99 -21.88
N VAL A 38 44.32 4.87 -21.50
CA VAL A 38 44.61 6.07 -20.70
C VAL A 38 45.15 5.70 -19.32
N GLY A 39 44.57 4.71 -18.65
CA GLY A 39 45.07 4.20 -17.37
C GLY A 39 46.48 3.60 -17.48
N ALA A 40 46.75 2.83 -18.53
CA ALA A 40 48.07 2.26 -18.79
C ALA A 40 49.13 3.35 -19.05
N LEU A 41 48.78 4.41 -19.79
CA LEU A 41 49.66 5.56 -20.01
C LEU A 41 50.00 6.28 -18.70
N ALA A 42 49.00 6.49 -17.82
CA ALA A 42 49.23 7.11 -16.52
C ALA A 42 50.17 6.26 -15.63
N ALA A 43 50.08 4.94 -15.71
CA ALA A 43 50.90 4.00 -14.94
C ALA A 43 52.39 4.03 -15.29
N LEU A 44 52.78 4.61 -16.44
CA LEU A 44 54.19 4.81 -16.80
C LEU A 44 54.90 5.86 -15.93
N GLY A 45 54.17 6.60 -15.08
CA GLY A 45 54.71 7.38 -13.96
C GLY A 45 55.44 8.69 -14.31
N GLY A 46 55.62 9.01 -15.59
CA GLY A 46 56.21 10.29 -16.02
C GLY A 46 55.21 11.45 -15.96
N VAL A 47 55.65 12.65 -15.59
CA VAL A 47 54.80 13.86 -15.51
C VAL A 47 54.05 14.11 -16.84
N TYR A 48 54.75 14.00 -17.97
CA TYR A 48 54.13 14.13 -19.29
C TYR A 48 53.12 13.02 -19.59
N ALA A 49 53.34 11.80 -19.09
CA ALA A 49 52.41 10.68 -19.27
C ALA A 49 51.13 10.87 -18.45
N VAL A 50 51.25 11.37 -17.22
CA VAL A 50 50.10 11.71 -16.37
C VAL A 50 49.29 12.86 -16.96
N VAL A 51 49.95 13.94 -17.40
CA VAL A 51 49.26 15.07 -18.05
C VAL A 51 48.57 14.60 -19.33
N GLY A 52 49.25 13.80 -20.16
CA GLY A 52 48.67 13.21 -21.36
C GLY A 52 47.45 12.33 -21.05
N ALA A 53 47.52 11.51 -20.01
CA ALA A 53 46.40 10.68 -19.58
C ALA A 53 45.19 11.51 -19.12
N VAL A 54 45.41 12.58 -18.35
CA VAL A 54 44.33 13.49 -17.93
C VAL A 54 43.66 14.16 -19.15
N VAL A 55 44.45 14.67 -20.09
CA VAL A 55 43.92 15.30 -21.32
C VAL A 55 43.09 14.30 -22.14
N LEU A 56 43.59 13.08 -22.31
CA LEU A 56 42.87 12.02 -23.04
C LEU A 56 41.59 11.58 -22.31
N HIS A 57 41.60 11.50 -20.98
CA HIS A 57 40.41 11.19 -20.19
C HIS A 57 39.33 12.27 -20.34
N VAL A 58 39.70 13.53 -20.23
CA VAL A 58 38.79 14.67 -20.44
C VAL A 58 38.22 14.66 -21.86
N ALA A 59 39.05 14.38 -22.87
CA ALA A 59 38.61 14.26 -24.26
C ALA A 59 37.60 13.10 -24.44
N LEU A 60 37.84 11.94 -23.81
CA LEU A 60 36.92 10.80 -23.82
C LEU A 60 35.57 11.16 -23.19
N CYS A 61 35.56 11.81 -22.02
CA CYS A 61 34.33 12.28 -21.39
C CYS A 61 33.57 13.30 -22.25
N GLY A 62 34.29 14.22 -22.91
CA GLY A 62 33.72 15.16 -23.86
C GLY A 62 33.07 14.48 -25.07
N ALA A 63 33.73 13.47 -25.65
CA ALA A 63 33.18 12.69 -26.75
C ALA A 63 31.91 11.94 -26.35
N LEU A 64 31.89 11.33 -25.16
CA LEU A 64 30.69 10.68 -24.60
C LEU A 64 29.55 11.68 -24.41
N ALA A 65 29.82 12.89 -23.91
CA ALA A 65 28.80 13.92 -23.73
C ALA A 65 28.18 14.36 -25.07
N VAL A 66 29.01 14.55 -26.10
CA VAL A 66 28.54 14.86 -27.47
C VAL A 66 27.70 13.73 -28.04
N TRP A 67 28.11 12.47 -27.82
CA TRP A 67 27.36 11.30 -28.27
C TRP A 67 25.98 11.20 -27.58
N VAL A 68 25.92 11.34 -26.24
CA VAL A 68 24.65 11.35 -25.49
C VAL A 68 23.72 12.46 -25.97
N ARG A 69 24.26 13.66 -26.22
CA ARG A 69 23.49 14.79 -26.78
C ARG A 69 22.96 14.49 -28.18
N SER A 70 23.73 13.79 -29.02
CA SER A 70 23.29 13.36 -30.34
C SER A 70 22.14 12.37 -30.25
N ARG A 71 22.21 11.40 -29.32
CA ARG A 71 21.11 10.47 -29.04
C ARG A 71 19.84 11.17 -28.55
N ALA A 72 20.00 12.16 -27.67
CA ALA A 72 18.87 12.95 -27.17
C ALA A 72 18.15 13.69 -28.30
N ARG A 73 18.91 14.26 -29.25
CA ARG A 73 18.34 14.92 -30.44
C ARG A 73 17.63 13.96 -31.40
N ARG A 74 17.99 12.67 -31.39
CA ARG A 74 17.34 11.62 -32.19
C ARG A 74 16.15 10.99 -31.47
N GLY A 75 15.80 11.43 -30.26
CA GLY A 75 14.70 10.86 -29.47
C GLY A 75 14.96 9.42 -28.99
N LEU A 76 16.23 9.01 -28.89
CA LEU A 76 16.59 7.66 -28.45
C LEU A 76 16.62 7.56 -26.92
N ASP A 77 16.46 6.34 -26.38
CA ASP A 77 16.60 6.08 -24.94
C ASP A 77 17.99 6.51 -24.44
N LEU A 78 17.99 7.27 -23.35
CA LEU A 78 19.16 7.89 -22.73
C LEU A 78 19.55 7.24 -21.40
N ARG A 79 18.80 6.29 -20.85
CA ARG A 79 19.04 5.75 -19.51
C ARG A 79 20.44 5.17 -19.36
N LEU A 80 20.80 4.21 -20.22
CA LEU A 80 22.12 3.57 -20.20
C LEU A 80 23.22 4.50 -20.74
N ALA A 81 22.91 5.33 -21.74
CA ALA A 81 23.87 6.28 -22.29
C ALA A 81 24.27 7.37 -21.26
N GLY A 82 23.30 7.86 -20.49
CA GLY A 82 23.50 8.79 -19.38
C GLY A 82 24.26 8.15 -18.22
N LEU A 83 23.94 6.90 -17.87
CA LEU A 83 24.69 6.15 -16.86
C LEU A 83 26.17 6.02 -17.21
N MET A 84 26.49 5.71 -18.48
CA MET A 84 27.88 5.66 -18.96
C MET A 84 28.56 7.02 -18.83
N LEU A 85 27.88 8.12 -19.21
CA LEU A 85 28.43 9.47 -19.12
C LEU A 85 28.73 9.89 -17.68
N VAL A 86 27.87 9.52 -16.72
CA VAL A 86 28.05 9.89 -15.31
C VAL A 86 29.14 9.05 -14.63
N THR A 87 29.25 7.76 -14.98
CA THR A 87 30.17 6.84 -14.30
C THR A 87 31.61 6.92 -14.83
N THR A 88 31.81 7.22 -16.13
CA THR A 88 33.14 7.24 -16.77
C THR A 88 34.10 8.27 -16.15
N PRO A 89 33.71 9.52 -15.82
CA PRO A 89 34.61 10.49 -15.22
C PRO A 89 35.22 10.02 -13.89
N VAL A 90 34.44 9.30 -13.08
CA VAL A 90 34.80 8.87 -11.71
C VAL A 90 35.51 7.52 -11.72
N LEU A 91 34.98 6.55 -12.48
CA LEU A 91 35.44 5.17 -12.46
C LEU A 91 36.42 4.82 -13.60
N GLY A 92 36.71 5.78 -14.49
CA GLY A 92 37.56 5.55 -15.65
C GLY A 92 37.01 4.43 -16.55
N PRO A 93 37.84 3.44 -16.95
CA PRO A 93 37.40 2.35 -17.81
C PRO A 93 36.32 1.44 -17.20
N LEU A 94 36.19 1.41 -15.86
CA LEU A 94 35.18 0.59 -15.20
C LEU A 94 33.75 1.12 -15.38
N GLY A 95 33.58 2.42 -15.64
CA GLY A 95 32.26 3.03 -15.85
C GLY A 95 31.51 2.45 -17.07
N PRO A 96 32.09 2.52 -18.29
CA PRO A 96 31.52 1.89 -19.48
C PRO A 96 31.34 0.37 -19.32
N LEU A 97 32.28 -0.32 -18.68
CA LEU A 97 32.20 -1.76 -18.42
C LEU A 97 30.98 -2.12 -17.57
N PHE A 98 30.77 -1.44 -16.44
CA PHE A 98 29.59 -1.67 -15.61
C PHE A 98 28.29 -1.29 -16.34
N THR A 99 28.32 -0.27 -17.19
CA THR A 99 27.15 0.08 -17.99
C THR A 99 26.79 -1.03 -18.99
N LEU A 100 27.79 -1.64 -19.64
CA LEU A 100 27.59 -2.80 -20.51
C LEU A 100 27.09 -4.03 -19.73
N ALA A 101 27.62 -4.27 -18.53
CA ALA A 101 27.13 -5.33 -17.66
C ALA A 101 25.66 -5.11 -17.27
N THR A 102 25.28 -3.89 -16.88
CA THR A 102 23.89 -3.51 -16.61
C THR A 102 23.01 -3.68 -17.85
N ALA A 103 23.49 -3.32 -19.04
CA ALA A 103 22.76 -3.52 -20.30
C ALA A 103 22.53 -5.01 -20.58
N ALA A 104 23.53 -5.86 -20.34
CA ALA A 104 23.43 -7.31 -20.51
C ALA A 104 22.47 -7.94 -19.50
N LEU A 105 22.55 -7.54 -18.21
CA LEU A 105 21.61 -7.98 -17.17
C LEU A 105 20.19 -7.53 -17.50
N HIS A 106 20.01 -6.29 -17.93
CA HIS A 106 18.70 -5.80 -18.35
C HIS A 106 18.15 -6.60 -19.54
N ALA A 107 18.97 -6.92 -20.54
CA ALA A 107 18.56 -7.77 -21.67
C ALA A 107 18.20 -9.20 -21.23
N LEU A 108 18.91 -9.74 -20.24
CA LEU A 108 18.66 -11.07 -19.67
C LEU A 108 17.35 -11.08 -18.89
N PHE A 109 17.16 -10.15 -17.94
CA PHE A 109 15.99 -10.08 -17.09
C PHE A 109 14.74 -9.61 -17.81
N ARG A 110 14.86 -8.83 -18.89
CA ARG A 110 13.73 -8.45 -19.74
C ARG A 110 13.03 -9.66 -20.38
N ARG A 111 13.72 -10.79 -20.54
CA ARG A 111 13.10 -12.06 -20.99
C ARG A 111 12.22 -12.71 -19.93
N TYR A 112 12.42 -12.36 -18.66
CA TYR A 112 11.66 -12.84 -17.51
C TYR A 112 10.67 -11.79 -16.97
N ALA A 113 10.70 -10.57 -17.51
CA ALA A 113 9.72 -9.56 -17.20
C ALA A 113 8.41 -9.92 -17.87
N THR A 114 7.43 -10.35 -17.08
CA THR A 114 6.04 -10.49 -17.52
C THR A 114 5.55 -9.12 -18.00
N GLY A 115 4.95 -9.06 -19.20
CA GLY A 115 4.33 -7.84 -19.69
C GLY A 115 3.26 -7.38 -18.70
N PHE A 116 3.03 -6.07 -18.58
CA PHE A 116 2.05 -5.55 -17.63
C PHE A 116 0.67 -6.21 -17.81
N GLN A 117 0.27 -6.50 -19.04
CA GLN A 117 -0.98 -7.21 -19.35
C GLN A 117 -0.97 -8.66 -18.85
N ASP A 118 0.13 -9.40 -19.03
CA ASP A 118 0.25 -10.80 -18.58
C ASP A 118 0.37 -10.88 -17.05
N TRP A 119 1.07 -9.92 -16.43
CA TRP A 119 1.11 -9.74 -14.99
C TRP A 119 -0.27 -9.37 -14.43
N TYR A 120 -1.00 -8.45 -15.09
CA TYR A 120 -2.36 -8.05 -14.76
C TYR A 120 -3.33 -9.23 -14.85
N LEU A 121 -3.28 -10.00 -15.95
CA LEU A 121 -4.05 -11.23 -16.12
C LEU A 121 -3.60 -12.35 -15.17
N SER A 122 -2.36 -12.33 -14.66
CA SER A 122 -1.91 -13.27 -13.62
C SER A 122 -2.42 -12.88 -12.22
N LEU A 123 -2.64 -11.59 -11.97
CA LEU A 123 -3.28 -11.10 -10.75
C LEU A 123 -4.80 -11.28 -10.79
N PHE A 124 -5.39 -11.28 -11.99
CA PHE A 124 -6.82 -11.43 -12.20
C PHE A 124 -7.09 -12.32 -13.43
N PRO A 125 -6.89 -13.65 -13.34
CA PRO A 125 -7.16 -14.54 -14.45
C PRO A 125 -8.64 -14.48 -14.81
N ASP A 126 -8.95 -14.09 -16.06
CA ASP A 126 -10.30 -14.06 -16.62
C ASP A 126 -10.96 -15.43 -16.46
N SER A 127 -11.77 -15.57 -15.42
CA SER A 127 -12.69 -16.68 -15.26
C SER A 127 -14.09 -16.09 -15.15
N GLU A 128 -14.89 -16.40 -16.17
CA GLU A 128 -16.32 -16.13 -16.23
C GLU A 128 -16.96 -16.55 -14.90
N MET A 129 -17.41 -15.56 -14.12
CA MET A 129 -18.19 -15.62 -12.86
C MET A 129 -18.14 -16.98 -12.11
N GLU A 130 -17.45 -17.17 -10.99
CA GLU A 130 -17.50 -16.37 -9.75
C GLU A 130 -16.18 -16.53 -8.92
N PRO A 131 -15.03 -16.00 -9.37
CA PRO A 131 -13.71 -16.20 -8.73
C PRO A 131 -13.41 -15.14 -7.65
N ALA A 132 -14.19 -14.06 -7.63
CA ALA A 132 -14.12 -13.04 -6.59
C ALA A 132 -14.60 -13.57 -5.24
N GLN A 133 -15.33 -14.67 -5.19
CA GLN A 133 -15.75 -15.35 -3.96
C GLN A 133 -14.69 -16.36 -3.49
N GLU A 134 -14.04 -17.06 -4.43
CA GLU A 134 -13.06 -18.13 -4.13
C GLU A 134 -11.67 -17.56 -3.79
N LEU A 135 -11.22 -16.50 -4.48
CA LEU A 135 -10.01 -15.76 -4.11
C LEU A 135 -10.26 -14.92 -2.85
N TYR A 136 -11.47 -14.39 -2.67
CA TYR A 136 -11.89 -13.74 -1.42
C TYR A 136 -11.93 -14.75 -0.27
N GLU A 137 -12.44 -15.97 -0.46
CA GLU A 137 -12.36 -17.03 0.54
C GLU A 137 -10.92 -17.46 0.79
N LEU A 138 -10.04 -17.55 -0.22
CA LEU A 138 -8.60 -17.86 -0.05
C LEU A 138 -7.81 -16.73 0.63
N ILE A 139 -8.23 -15.48 0.47
CA ILE A 139 -7.63 -14.27 1.08
C ILE A 139 -8.16 -14.07 2.51
N VAL A 140 -9.48 -14.23 2.72
CA VAL A 140 -10.19 -14.09 4.01
C VAL A 140 -9.95 -15.29 4.93
N SER A 141 -9.75 -16.50 4.40
CA SER A 141 -9.42 -17.69 5.21
C SER A 141 -7.93 -17.84 5.52
N GLY A 142 -7.05 -17.00 4.92
CA GLY A 142 -5.63 -17.32 4.81
C GLY A 142 -4.63 -16.40 5.50
N ARG A 143 -4.67 -15.07 5.30
CA ARG A 143 -3.64 -14.14 5.82
C ARG A 143 -4.14 -12.69 5.91
N GLU A 144 -4.13 -12.13 7.13
CA GLU A 144 -4.51 -10.74 7.43
C GLU A 144 -3.65 -9.65 6.71
N THR A 145 -2.55 -10.01 6.03
CA THR A 145 -1.59 -9.07 5.42
C THR A 145 -1.76 -8.83 3.91
N SER A 146 -2.63 -9.57 3.23
CA SER A 146 -2.79 -9.52 1.76
C SER A 146 -3.51 -8.26 1.27
N HIS A 147 -4.47 -7.76 2.05
CA HIS A 147 -5.23 -6.54 1.72
C HIS A 147 -4.37 -5.27 1.78
N LEU A 148 -3.40 -5.23 2.69
CA LEU A 148 -2.43 -4.13 2.81
C LEU A 148 -1.50 -4.13 1.59
N ALA A 149 -1.00 -5.31 1.18
CA ALA A 149 -0.09 -5.44 0.04
C ALA A 149 -0.69 -4.98 -1.31
N ALA A 150 -1.99 -5.20 -1.53
CA ALA A 150 -2.67 -4.69 -2.73
C ALA A 150 -2.84 -3.16 -2.71
N GLY A 151 -3.20 -2.58 -1.55
CA GLY A 151 -3.28 -1.13 -1.38
C GLY A 151 -1.93 -0.43 -1.54
N ASP A 152 -0.87 -1.03 -1.00
CA ASP A 152 0.51 -0.56 -1.15
C ASP A 152 0.93 -0.59 -2.63
N SER A 153 0.62 -1.67 -3.35
CA SER A 153 0.91 -1.78 -4.79
C SER A 153 0.17 -0.74 -5.64
N PHE A 154 -1.09 -0.41 -5.31
CA PHE A 154 -1.81 0.64 -6.03
C PHE A 154 -1.26 2.02 -5.73
N THR A 155 -0.90 2.28 -4.48
CA THR A 155 -0.26 3.54 -4.08
C THR A 155 1.09 3.73 -4.81
N ASP A 156 1.86 2.65 -4.97
CA ASP A 156 3.09 2.67 -5.76
C ASP A 156 2.83 3.04 -7.22
N VAL A 157 1.86 2.41 -7.89
CA VAL A 157 1.47 2.77 -9.26
C VAL A 157 1.01 4.22 -9.35
N MET A 158 0.26 4.72 -8.35
CA MET A 158 -0.14 6.12 -8.29
C MET A 158 1.04 7.08 -8.11
N SER A 159 2.13 6.64 -7.49
CA SER A 159 3.33 7.47 -7.30
C SER A 159 4.24 7.53 -8.53
N VAL A 160 4.56 6.38 -9.16
CA VAL A 160 5.58 6.29 -10.22
C VAL A 160 5.06 5.84 -11.59
N GLY A 161 3.79 5.44 -11.68
CA GLY A 161 3.19 4.93 -12.91
C GLY A 161 2.99 6.00 -13.99
N SER A 162 2.80 5.55 -15.24
CA SER A 162 2.36 6.44 -16.33
C SER A 162 0.91 6.90 -16.10
N PRO A 163 0.47 8.04 -16.70
CA PRO A 163 -0.92 8.47 -16.60
C PRO A 163 -1.94 7.38 -16.94
N GLN A 164 -1.67 6.55 -17.96
CA GLN A 164 -2.54 5.45 -18.37
C GLN A 164 -2.63 4.36 -17.30
N GLN A 165 -1.51 4.02 -16.64
CA GLN A 165 -1.51 3.04 -15.55
C GLN A 165 -2.32 3.55 -14.35
N LYS A 166 -2.15 4.83 -13.99
CA LYS A 166 -2.91 5.48 -12.90
C LYS A 166 -4.41 5.49 -13.20
N GLN A 167 -4.78 5.83 -14.43
CA GLN A 167 -6.17 5.78 -14.91
C GLN A 167 -6.76 4.36 -14.82
N ALA A 168 -5.99 3.33 -15.17
CA ALA A 168 -6.43 1.94 -15.04
C ALA A 168 -6.68 1.55 -13.57
N VAL A 169 -5.77 1.93 -12.67
CA VAL A 169 -5.94 1.71 -11.22
C VAL A 169 -7.19 2.42 -10.69
N ILE A 170 -7.40 3.69 -11.05
CA ILE A 170 -8.60 4.43 -10.62
C ILE A 170 -9.88 3.75 -11.13
N ALA A 171 -9.90 3.30 -12.38
CA ALA A 171 -11.06 2.59 -12.94
C ALA A 171 -11.36 1.28 -12.19
N LEU A 172 -10.32 0.55 -11.78
CA LEU A 172 -10.46 -0.67 -10.98
C LEU A 172 -10.99 -0.38 -9.58
N VAL A 173 -10.39 0.59 -8.90
CA VAL A 173 -10.80 1.01 -7.55
C VAL A 173 -12.25 1.49 -7.55
N ALA A 174 -12.68 2.21 -8.58
CA ALA A 174 -14.08 2.62 -8.71
C ALA A 174 -15.03 1.42 -8.74
N ARG A 175 -14.68 0.33 -9.45
CA ARG A 175 -15.52 -0.87 -9.62
C ARG A 175 -15.60 -1.74 -8.38
N HIS A 176 -14.52 -1.81 -7.61
CA HIS A 176 -14.43 -2.69 -6.46
C HIS A 176 -13.89 -1.92 -5.27
N PHE A 177 -14.58 -0.84 -4.89
CA PHE A 177 -14.10 0.04 -3.84
C PHE A 177 -13.99 -0.69 -2.50
N ARG A 178 -12.86 -0.45 -1.83
CA ARG A 178 -12.57 -0.86 -0.45
C ARG A 178 -11.91 0.33 0.25
N PRO A 179 -12.14 0.56 1.56
CA PRO A 179 -11.48 1.61 2.32
C PRO A 179 -9.94 1.62 2.20
N ALA A 180 -9.31 0.44 2.04
CA ALA A 180 -7.87 0.32 1.84
C ALA A 180 -7.34 0.98 0.55
N PHE A 181 -8.22 1.25 -0.43
CA PHE A 181 -7.86 1.88 -1.71
C PHE A 181 -8.00 3.41 -1.70
N THR A 182 -8.53 3.98 -0.62
CA THR A 182 -8.70 5.43 -0.48
C THR A 182 -7.40 6.22 -0.67
N PRO A 183 -6.23 5.79 -0.13
CA PRO A 183 -4.98 6.50 -0.40
C PRO A 183 -4.64 6.61 -1.89
N ALA A 184 -4.94 5.58 -2.69
CA ALA A 184 -4.73 5.61 -4.14
C ALA A 184 -5.68 6.60 -4.85
N LEU A 185 -6.95 6.68 -4.43
CA LEU A 185 -7.89 7.69 -4.94
C LEU A 185 -7.46 9.11 -4.55
N GLN A 186 -7.04 9.33 -3.30
CA GLN A 186 -6.52 10.61 -2.82
C GLN A 186 -5.27 11.03 -3.60
N ALA A 187 -4.35 10.10 -3.87
CA ALA A 187 -3.20 10.34 -4.73
C ALA A 187 -3.63 10.75 -6.15
N GLY A 188 -4.66 10.10 -6.70
CA GLY A 188 -5.23 10.45 -7.99
C GLY A 188 -5.85 11.84 -8.04
N LEU A 189 -6.53 12.28 -6.98
CA LEU A 189 -7.10 13.63 -6.86
C LEU A 189 -6.00 14.71 -6.85
N ALA A 190 -4.83 14.40 -6.29
CA ALA A 190 -3.68 15.28 -6.21
C ALA A 190 -2.69 15.14 -7.39
N ASP A 191 -2.98 14.29 -8.38
CA ASP A 191 -2.04 13.96 -9.45
C ASP A 191 -1.68 15.19 -10.32
N ALA A 192 -0.46 15.23 -10.86
CA ALA A 192 -0.03 16.32 -11.74
C ALA A 192 -0.79 16.32 -13.08
N ASP A 193 -1.17 15.14 -13.59
CA ASP A 193 -1.89 14.99 -14.85
C ASP A 193 -3.39 15.34 -14.68
N PRO A 194 -3.93 16.31 -15.45
CA PRO A 194 -5.34 16.69 -15.36
C PRO A 194 -6.33 15.54 -15.63
N SER A 195 -6.00 14.61 -16.52
CA SER A 195 -6.88 13.51 -16.88
C SER A 195 -7.00 12.47 -15.76
N VAL A 196 -5.90 12.22 -15.03
CA VAL A 196 -5.89 11.37 -13.83
C VAL A 196 -6.76 11.99 -12.73
N ARG A 197 -6.62 13.31 -12.48
CA ARG A 197 -7.43 14.02 -11.48
C ARG A 197 -8.93 13.97 -11.76
N VAL A 198 -9.33 14.24 -13.01
CA VAL A 198 -10.75 14.20 -13.42
C VAL A 198 -11.34 12.80 -13.23
N GLN A 199 -10.57 11.76 -13.58
CA GLN A 199 -11.03 10.40 -13.41
C GLN A 199 -11.12 10.02 -11.92
N ALA A 200 -10.15 10.41 -11.09
CA ALA A 200 -10.19 10.18 -9.65
C ALA A 200 -11.39 10.87 -8.99
N ALA A 201 -11.72 12.11 -9.40
CA ALA A 201 -12.89 12.83 -8.93
C ALA A 201 -14.19 12.12 -9.31
N THR A 202 -14.27 11.61 -10.55
CA THR A 202 -15.44 10.86 -11.04
C THR A 202 -15.59 9.53 -10.31
N ALA A 203 -14.49 8.81 -10.06
CA ALA A 203 -14.47 7.59 -9.27
C ALA A 203 -14.93 7.84 -7.83
N THR A 204 -14.41 8.89 -7.19
CA THR A 204 -14.79 9.29 -5.82
C THR A 204 -16.28 9.61 -5.74
N ALA A 205 -16.79 10.44 -6.67
CA ALA A 205 -18.21 10.79 -6.71
C ALA A 205 -19.11 9.56 -6.92
N ARG A 206 -18.67 8.57 -7.70
CA ARG A 206 -19.40 7.31 -7.87
C ARG A 206 -19.45 6.49 -6.59
N VAL A 207 -18.31 6.34 -5.90
CA VAL A 207 -18.24 5.63 -4.63
C VAL A 207 -19.13 6.29 -3.59
N GLU A 208 -19.06 7.63 -3.45
CA GLU A 208 -19.96 8.36 -2.55
C GLU A 208 -21.44 8.17 -2.89
N HIS A 209 -21.79 8.14 -4.19
CA HIS A 209 -23.15 7.87 -4.62
C HIS A 209 -23.61 6.47 -4.21
N GLU A 210 -22.78 5.43 -4.39
CA GLU A 210 -23.07 4.07 -3.94
C GLU A 210 -23.26 3.97 -2.41
N PHE A 211 -22.44 4.69 -1.62
CA PHE A 211 -22.63 4.78 -0.17
C PHE A 211 -23.94 5.46 0.21
N ASN A 212 -24.30 6.56 -0.47
CA ASN A 212 -25.51 7.32 -0.18
C ASN A 212 -26.79 6.52 -0.55
N GLU A 213 -26.79 5.82 -1.69
CA GLU A 213 -27.90 4.94 -2.09
C GLU A 213 -28.13 3.83 -1.06
N ARG A 214 -27.06 3.17 -0.62
CA ARG A 214 -27.15 2.13 0.42
C ARG A 214 -27.59 2.69 1.77
N TRP A 215 -27.12 3.89 2.14
CA TRP A 215 -27.59 4.57 3.34
C TRP A 215 -29.10 4.80 3.26
N LEU A 216 -29.62 5.42 2.18
CA LEU A 216 -31.06 5.67 2.03
C LEU A 216 -31.89 4.40 2.14
N ALA A 217 -31.43 3.29 1.54
CA ALA A 217 -32.11 2.00 1.63
C ALA A 217 -32.15 1.45 3.07
N LEU A 218 -31.03 1.51 3.80
CA LEU A 218 -30.94 1.06 5.19
C LEU A 218 -31.74 1.96 6.13
N ASP A 219 -31.73 3.27 5.91
CA ASP A 219 -32.52 4.22 6.68
C ASP A 219 -34.02 3.96 6.52
N HIS A 220 -34.47 3.73 5.28
CA HIS A 220 -35.86 3.33 5.02
C HIS A 220 -36.21 1.99 5.69
N ALA A 221 -35.28 1.02 5.73
CA ALA A 221 -35.50 -0.25 6.44
C ALA A 221 -35.69 -0.03 7.96
N VAL A 222 -34.91 0.87 8.57
CA VAL A 222 -35.08 1.24 9.99
C VAL A 222 -36.39 2.00 10.22
N GLN A 223 -36.78 2.89 9.31
CA GLN A 223 -38.05 3.63 9.42
C GLN A 223 -39.28 2.72 9.31
N THR A 224 -39.22 1.70 8.45
CA THR A 224 -40.32 0.73 8.26
C THR A 224 -40.38 -0.31 9.38
N ARG A 225 -39.25 -0.61 10.03
CA ARG A 225 -39.17 -1.53 11.17
C ARG A 225 -38.36 -0.89 12.33
N PRO A 226 -38.93 0.07 13.07
CA PRO A 226 -38.19 0.80 14.10
C PRO A 226 -37.70 -0.07 15.27
N ASP A 227 -38.37 -1.19 15.51
CA ASP A 227 -38.06 -2.12 16.60
C ASP A 227 -37.10 -3.26 16.19
N ASP A 228 -36.67 -3.28 14.92
CA ASP A 228 -35.74 -4.28 14.42
C ASP A 228 -34.28 -3.87 14.67
N ALA A 229 -33.69 -4.45 15.72
CA ALA A 229 -32.30 -4.22 16.08
C ALA A 229 -31.32 -4.57 14.95
N GLU A 230 -31.62 -5.58 14.11
CA GLU A 230 -30.75 -6.00 13.01
C GLU A 230 -30.68 -4.93 11.91
N SER A 231 -31.83 -4.36 11.52
CA SER A 231 -31.88 -3.25 10.55
C SER A 231 -31.10 -2.04 11.05
N ARG A 232 -31.23 -1.72 12.35
CA ARG A 232 -30.51 -0.60 12.96
C ARG A 232 -28.99 -0.88 13.03
N ALA A 233 -28.60 -2.09 13.38
CA ALA A 233 -27.21 -2.53 13.36
C ALA A 233 -26.60 -2.43 11.96
N ALA A 234 -27.33 -2.84 10.93
CA ALA A 234 -26.88 -2.75 9.54
C ALA A 234 -26.68 -1.29 9.09
N LEU A 235 -27.59 -0.38 9.46
CA LEU A 235 -27.43 1.06 9.21
C LEU A 235 -26.21 1.61 9.95
N ALA A 236 -26.06 1.31 11.24
CA ALA A 236 -24.94 1.80 12.05
C ALA A 236 -23.57 1.33 11.51
N ARG A 237 -23.46 0.05 11.11
CA ARG A 237 -22.25 -0.51 10.47
C ARG A 237 -21.93 0.19 9.15
N HIS A 238 -22.93 0.43 8.32
CA HIS A 238 -22.74 1.14 7.04
C HIS A 238 -22.23 2.56 7.26
N LEU A 239 -22.79 3.27 8.25
CA LEU A 239 -22.35 4.63 8.59
C LEU A 239 -20.94 4.64 9.21
N ASP A 240 -20.60 3.67 10.06
CA ASP A 240 -19.23 3.49 10.56
C ASP A 240 -18.25 3.27 9.41
N ASP A 241 -18.52 2.31 8.52
CA ASP A 241 -17.68 2.05 7.36
C ASP A 241 -17.53 3.28 6.47
N TYR A 242 -18.59 4.08 6.30
CA TYR A 242 -18.54 5.31 5.52
C TYR A 242 -17.73 6.41 6.20
N ALA A 243 -17.86 6.59 7.52
CA ALA A 243 -17.07 7.54 8.27
C ALA A 243 -15.57 7.24 8.18
N PHE A 244 -15.18 5.96 8.23
CA PHE A 244 -13.76 5.57 8.20
C PHE A 244 -13.24 5.18 6.81
N CYS A 245 -14.02 5.39 5.74
CA CYS A 245 -13.53 5.10 4.40
C CYS A 245 -12.50 6.12 3.92
N GLY A 246 -12.42 7.31 4.52
CA GLY A 246 -11.42 8.34 4.22
C GLY A 246 -11.72 9.21 2.99
N LEU A 247 -12.94 9.13 2.43
CA LEU A 247 -13.38 9.97 1.31
C LEU A 247 -14.07 11.27 1.74
N LEU A 248 -14.55 11.31 2.98
CA LEU A 248 -15.30 12.45 3.52
C LEU A 248 -14.37 13.56 4.01
N ASP A 249 -14.85 14.80 3.95
CA ASP A 249 -14.24 15.89 4.70
C ASP A 249 -14.47 15.72 6.21
N SER A 250 -13.66 16.38 7.03
CA SER A 250 -13.65 16.20 8.49
C SER A 250 -15.00 16.50 9.16
N ASN A 251 -15.76 17.46 8.63
CA ASN A 251 -17.04 17.83 9.23
C ASN A 251 -18.09 16.75 8.92
N ARG A 252 -18.14 16.30 7.67
CA ARG A 252 -19.06 15.25 7.25
C ARG A 252 -18.72 13.91 7.89
N GLU A 253 -17.43 13.58 7.99
CA GLU A 253 -16.96 12.41 8.73
C GLU A 253 -17.45 12.42 10.19
N ALA A 254 -17.31 13.56 10.89
CA ALA A 254 -17.76 13.68 12.28
C ALA A 254 -19.28 13.51 12.42
N GLU A 255 -20.07 14.11 11.52
CA GLU A 255 -21.53 13.96 11.50
C GLU A 255 -21.96 12.50 11.29
N ILE A 256 -21.37 11.81 10.32
CA ILE A 256 -21.69 10.41 10.01
C ILE A 256 -21.29 9.50 11.17
N ARG A 257 -20.15 9.75 11.79
CA ARG A 257 -19.67 9.02 12.97
C ARG A 257 -20.61 9.18 14.16
N GLU A 258 -21.15 10.37 14.39
CA GLU A 258 -22.14 10.60 15.46
C GLU A 258 -23.43 9.81 15.20
N LYS A 259 -23.91 9.77 13.95
CA LYS A 259 -25.07 8.96 13.56
C LYS A 259 -24.82 7.46 13.75
N ALA A 260 -23.62 6.98 13.42
CA ALA A 260 -23.24 5.59 13.66
C ALA A 260 -23.28 5.25 15.16
N LEU A 261 -22.71 6.12 16.02
CA LEU A 261 -22.75 5.96 17.48
C LEU A 261 -24.19 5.91 18.04
N ASP A 262 -25.05 6.84 17.62
CA ASP A 262 -26.47 6.84 18.02
C ASP A 262 -27.18 5.56 17.57
N GLY A 263 -26.94 5.12 16.34
CA GLY A 263 -27.47 3.87 15.79
C GLY A 263 -27.07 2.65 16.62
N TYR A 264 -25.78 2.51 16.93
CA TYR A 264 -25.27 1.41 17.76
C TYR A 264 -25.86 1.43 19.18
N ARG A 265 -25.88 2.60 19.83
CA ARG A 265 -26.44 2.75 21.19
C ARG A 265 -27.90 2.33 21.24
N ARG A 266 -28.72 2.83 20.33
CA ARG A 266 -30.15 2.47 20.22
C ARG A 266 -30.37 1.02 19.78
N GLY A 267 -29.44 0.43 19.02
CA GLY A 267 -29.50 -0.99 18.68
C GLY A 267 -29.28 -1.86 19.92
N LEU A 268 -28.31 -1.51 20.78
CA LEU A 268 -28.06 -2.22 22.04
C LEU A 268 -29.17 -2.02 23.07
N GLU A 269 -29.88 -0.89 23.06
CA GLU A 269 -31.08 -0.71 23.88
C GLU A 269 -32.18 -1.73 23.52
N GLN A 270 -32.27 -2.14 22.25
CA GLN A 270 -33.23 -3.13 21.76
C GLN A 270 -32.75 -4.56 21.90
N ALA A 271 -31.45 -4.79 21.74
CA ALA A 271 -30.81 -6.09 21.90
C ALA A 271 -29.65 -6.01 22.91
N PRO A 272 -29.92 -5.94 24.23
CA PRO A 272 -28.88 -5.78 25.25
C PRO A 272 -27.88 -6.93 25.29
N ASP A 273 -28.26 -8.11 24.82
CA ASP A 273 -27.39 -9.31 24.84
C ASP A 273 -26.62 -9.53 23.54
N ASP A 274 -26.73 -8.63 22.55
CA ASP A 274 -25.99 -8.71 21.29
C ASP A 274 -24.52 -8.30 21.48
N ASP A 275 -23.65 -9.31 21.55
CA ASP A 275 -22.21 -9.10 21.71
C ASP A 275 -21.54 -8.54 20.46
N ASP A 276 -21.98 -8.92 19.26
CA ASP A 276 -21.39 -8.42 18.02
C ASP A 276 -21.63 -6.92 17.90
N LEU A 277 -22.84 -6.48 18.22
CA LEU A 277 -23.20 -5.05 18.24
C LEU A 277 -22.42 -4.28 19.32
N ARG A 278 -22.22 -4.91 20.49
CA ARG A 278 -21.40 -4.35 21.57
C ARG A 278 -19.94 -4.21 21.17
N HIS A 279 -19.39 -5.19 20.46
CA HIS A 279 -18.01 -5.17 19.97
C HIS A 279 -17.82 -4.11 18.90
N ASP A 280 -18.75 -4.00 17.95
CA ASP A 280 -18.75 -2.94 16.94
C ASP A 280 -18.82 -1.55 17.57
N LEU A 281 -19.72 -1.34 18.54
CA LEU A 281 -19.78 -0.08 19.29
C LEU A 281 -18.47 0.20 20.05
N GLY A 282 -17.92 -0.79 20.73
CA GLY A 282 -16.65 -0.67 21.45
C GLY A 282 -15.50 -0.24 20.53
N ARG A 283 -15.40 -0.85 19.35
CA ARG A 283 -14.43 -0.46 18.29
C ARG A 283 -14.59 1.02 17.91
N LEU A 284 -15.82 1.44 17.63
CA LEU A 284 -16.12 2.80 17.22
C LEU A 284 -15.80 3.80 18.33
N LEU A 285 -16.21 3.53 19.57
CA LEU A 285 -15.91 4.36 20.74
C LEU A 285 -14.40 4.55 20.93
N MET A 286 -13.60 3.49 20.76
CA MET A 286 -12.14 3.57 20.83
C MET A 286 -11.55 4.46 19.73
N ARG A 287 -12.04 4.36 18.49
CA ARG A 287 -11.63 5.25 17.38
C ARG A 287 -12.03 6.71 17.63
N CYS A 288 -13.14 6.94 18.32
CA CYS A 288 -13.61 8.27 18.72
C CYS A 288 -12.90 8.85 19.95
N GLY A 289 -12.02 8.08 20.61
CA GLY A 289 -11.37 8.49 21.86
C GLY A 289 -12.29 8.46 23.09
N LEU A 290 -13.47 7.85 22.99
CA LEU A 290 -14.46 7.73 24.06
C LEU A 290 -14.14 6.53 24.97
N ALA A 291 -12.95 6.53 25.56
CA ALA A 291 -12.39 5.39 26.29
C ALA A 291 -13.24 4.96 27.49
N ASN A 292 -13.85 5.90 28.23
CA ASN A 292 -14.69 5.57 29.37
C ASN A 292 -15.92 4.74 28.97
N GLU A 293 -16.67 5.21 27.97
CA GLU A 293 -17.84 4.51 27.47
C GLU A 293 -17.44 3.17 26.83
N ALA A 294 -16.31 3.12 26.11
CA ALA A 294 -15.80 1.87 25.55
C ALA A 294 -15.54 0.82 26.64
N ALA A 295 -14.92 1.21 27.75
CA ALA A 295 -14.67 0.31 28.89
C ALA A 295 -15.98 -0.23 29.47
N GLU A 296 -16.96 0.66 29.74
CA GLU A 296 -18.26 0.29 30.30
C GLU A 296 -19.04 -0.67 29.37
N ARG A 297 -18.99 -0.43 28.06
CA ARG A 297 -19.72 -1.25 27.09
C ARG A 297 -19.06 -2.60 26.85
N LEU A 298 -17.74 -2.67 26.85
CA LEU A 298 -17.00 -3.91 26.57
C LEU A 298 -16.91 -4.86 27.76
N GLU A 299 -16.82 -4.34 29.00
CA GLU A 299 -16.62 -5.12 30.23
C GLU A 299 -17.56 -6.34 30.35
N PRO A 300 -18.88 -6.24 30.09
CA PRO A 300 -19.77 -7.40 30.18
C PRO A 300 -19.35 -8.57 29.29
N SER A 301 -18.72 -8.29 28.13
CA SER A 301 -18.34 -9.31 27.15
C SER A 301 -16.94 -9.91 27.36
N VAL A 302 -16.15 -9.34 28.29
CA VAL A 302 -14.74 -9.69 28.49
C VAL A 302 -14.54 -11.15 28.87
N ASP A 303 -15.40 -11.74 29.70
CA ASP A 303 -15.22 -13.13 30.15
C ASP A 303 -15.67 -14.16 29.11
N ARG A 304 -16.56 -13.78 28.19
CA ARG A 304 -17.18 -14.69 27.21
C ARG A 304 -16.60 -14.58 25.80
N THR A 305 -15.96 -13.45 25.47
CA THR A 305 -15.39 -13.26 24.13
C THR A 305 -14.23 -14.23 23.86
N LYS A 306 -14.17 -14.78 22.66
CA LYS A 306 -13.01 -15.55 22.18
C LYS A 306 -12.09 -14.71 21.29
N ASP A 307 -12.53 -13.52 20.91
CA ASP A 307 -11.78 -12.63 20.04
C ASP A 307 -10.83 -11.75 20.88
N ARG A 308 -9.52 -11.97 20.68
CA ARG A 308 -8.45 -11.22 21.34
C ARG A 308 -8.51 -9.72 21.05
N ARG A 309 -9.03 -9.30 19.89
CA ARG A 309 -9.13 -7.88 19.51
C ARG A 309 -10.01 -7.10 20.47
N ILE A 310 -11.09 -7.72 20.95
CA ILE A 310 -11.99 -7.13 21.93
C ILE A 310 -11.28 -6.90 23.26
N LEU A 311 -10.49 -7.88 23.70
CA LEU A 311 -9.67 -7.76 24.90
C LEU A 311 -8.62 -6.65 24.75
N PHE A 312 -8.04 -6.48 23.56
CA PHE A 312 -7.11 -5.38 23.30
C PHE A 312 -7.79 -4.01 23.34
N TRP A 313 -8.99 -3.86 22.77
CA TRP A 313 -9.75 -2.60 22.86
C TRP A 313 -10.14 -2.27 24.30
N TYR A 314 -10.50 -3.29 25.09
CA TYR A 314 -10.79 -3.10 26.51
C TYR A 314 -9.52 -2.78 27.31
N ALA A 315 -8.41 -3.47 27.07
CA ALA A 315 -7.13 -3.17 27.71
C ALA A 315 -6.66 -1.73 27.41
N GLU A 316 -6.77 -1.31 26.15
CA GLU A 316 -6.42 0.05 25.71
C GLU A 316 -7.33 1.11 26.36
N SER A 317 -8.64 0.82 26.52
CA SER A 317 -9.55 1.74 27.19
C SER A 317 -9.19 1.91 28.68
N LEU A 318 -8.90 0.81 29.38
CA LEU A 318 -8.42 0.84 30.78
C LEU A 318 -7.10 1.60 30.91
N PHE A 319 -6.15 1.38 30.00
CA PHE A 319 -4.88 2.06 29.99
C PHE A 319 -5.04 3.58 29.85
N ARG A 320 -5.86 4.04 28.89
CA ARG A 320 -6.14 5.48 28.68
C ARG A 320 -6.82 6.14 29.87
N LEU A 321 -7.60 5.39 30.64
CA LEU A 321 -8.27 5.85 31.86
C LEU A 321 -7.37 5.77 33.10
N GLY A 322 -6.16 5.22 32.99
CA GLY A 322 -5.28 4.99 34.13
C GLY A 322 -5.78 3.89 35.09
N ARG A 323 -6.71 3.03 34.65
CA ARG A 323 -7.31 1.94 35.45
C ARG A 323 -6.40 0.71 35.46
N TYR A 324 -5.16 0.90 35.90
CA TYR A 324 -4.10 -0.13 35.81
C TYR A 324 -4.38 -1.38 36.64
N ALA A 325 -5.09 -1.25 37.76
CA ALA A 325 -5.48 -2.40 38.59
C ALA A 325 -6.38 -3.38 37.81
N GLU A 326 -7.33 -2.85 37.05
CA GLU A 326 -8.26 -3.64 36.23
C GLU A 326 -7.57 -4.20 34.98
N LEU A 327 -6.60 -3.46 34.42
CA LEU A 327 -5.77 -3.96 33.32
C LEU A 327 -4.93 -5.17 33.74
N ARG A 328 -4.36 -5.14 34.95
CA ARG A 328 -3.67 -6.30 35.53
C ARG A 328 -4.64 -7.45 35.77
N ASP A 329 -5.82 -7.16 36.30
CA ASP A 329 -6.86 -8.16 36.55
C ASP A 329 -7.32 -8.86 35.26
N LEU A 330 -7.52 -8.10 34.19
CA LEU A 330 -7.85 -8.62 32.85
C LEU A 330 -6.85 -9.68 32.38
N SER A 331 -5.55 -9.42 32.55
CA SER A 331 -4.48 -10.34 32.15
C SER A 331 -4.55 -11.66 32.93
N ARG A 332 -5.05 -11.64 34.16
CA ARG A 332 -5.29 -12.85 34.98
C ARG A 332 -6.57 -13.56 34.57
N ARG A 333 -7.68 -12.82 34.49
CA ARG A 333 -9.02 -13.31 34.11
C ARG A 333 -8.98 -14.03 32.77
N ARG A 334 -8.26 -13.46 31.80
CA ARG A 334 -8.14 -13.97 30.42
C ARG A 334 -6.75 -14.49 30.10
N SER A 335 -6.10 -15.16 31.05
CA SER A 335 -4.80 -15.80 30.84
C SER A 335 -4.82 -16.88 29.73
N ASP A 336 -5.99 -17.45 29.43
CA ASP A 336 -6.23 -18.33 28.29
C ASP A 336 -5.92 -17.66 26.94
N LEU A 337 -6.23 -16.36 26.82
CA LEU A 337 -6.03 -15.61 25.57
C LEU A 337 -4.85 -14.64 25.62
N LEU A 338 -4.47 -14.15 26.79
CA LEU A 338 -3.42 -13.14 26.99
C LEU A 338 -2.16 -13.70 27.66
N GLY A 339 -2.16 -14.96 28.10
CA GLY A 339 -1.06 -15.57 28.85
C GLY A 339 0.08 -16.11 28.00
N ASP A 340 -0.15 -16.44 26.73
CA ASP A 340 0.90 -16.83 25.80
C ASP A 340 1.48 -15.60 25.11
N VAL A 341 2.57 -15.08 25.70
CA VAL A 341 3.27 -13.89 25.22
C VAL A 341 3.86 -14.10 23.83
N GLU A 342 4.24 -15.32 23.46
CA GLU A 342 4.80 -15.60 22.13
C GLU A 342 3.72 -15.49 21.05
N ALA A 343 2.47 -15.79 21.39
CA ALA A 343 1.31 -15.64 20.50
C ALA A 343 0.78 -14.20 20.41
N LEU A 344 1.33 -13.25 21.16
CA LEU A 344 0.95 -11.83 21.07
C LEU A 344 1.75 -11.09 19.98
N PRO A 345 1.16 -10.06 19.34
CA PRO A 345 1.89 -9.15 18.48
C PRO A 345 3.12 -8.56 19.20
N PRO A 346 4.28 -8.42 18.54
CA PRO A 346 5.51 -7.95 19.17
C PRO A 346 5.35 -6.64 19.98
N SER A 347 4.53 -5.71 19.48
CA SER A 347 4.24 -4.43 20.14
C SER A 347 3.49 -4.56 21.46
N LEU A 348 2.75 -5.65 21.67
CA LEU A 348 1.96 -5.90 22.87
C LEU A 348 2.67 -6.81 23.88
N ARG A 349 3.70 -7.55 23.46
CA ARG A 349 4.42 -8.49 24.33
C ARG A 349 4.99 -7.82 25.55
N ASP A 350 5.78 -6.77 25.35
CA ASP A 350 6.48 -6.06 26.43
C ASP A 350 5.49 -5.44 27.43
N VAL A 351 4.35 -4.94 26.91
CA VAL A 351 3.29 -4.35 27.73
C VAL A 351 2.66 -5.42 28.63
N PHE A 352 2.21 -6.54 28.07
CA PHE A 352 1.59 -7.60 28.87
C PHE A 352 2.58 -8.32 29.79
N VAL A 353 3.86 -8.42 29.42
CA VAL A 353 4.92 -8.93 30.31
C VAL A 353 5.10 -8.00 31.51
N LEU A 354 5.19 -6.69 31.28
CA LEU A 354 5.33 -5.70 32.35
C LEU A 354 4.18 -5.79 33.36
N TRP A 355 2.94 -5.84 32.87
CA TRP A 355 1.75 -5.89 33.73
C TRP A 355 1.57 -7.24 34.46
N ARG A 356 2.27 -8.30 34.03
CA ARG A 356 2.34 -9.59 34.73
C ARG A 356 3.48 -9.67 35.75
N ALA A 357 4.64 -9.09 35.43
CA ALA A 357 5.88 -9.27 36.19
C ALA A 357 5.93 -8.51 37.53
N ASP A 358 5.08 -7.49 37.70
CA ASP A 358 4.94 -6.74 38.96
C ASP A 358 4.60 -7.63 40.18
N GLU A 359 4.04 -8.84 40.00
CA GLU A 359 3.77 -9.77 41.11
C GLU A 359 4.91 -10.76 41.39
N THR A 360 5.68 -11.22 40.39
CA THR A 360 6.83 -12.10 40.65
C THR A 360 7.90 -11.40 41.48
N ALA A 361 8.11 -10.10 41.24
CA ALA A 361 9.04 -9.29 42.01
C ALA A 361 8.51 -8.97 43.43
N MET A 362 7.19 -8.92 43.65
CA MET A 362 6.61 -8.71 44.98
C MET A 362 6.50 -9.99 45.82
N ALA A 363 6.29 -11.14 45.18
CA ALA A 363 6.27 -12.45 45.85
C ALA A 363 7.64 -12.87 46.37
N GLU A 364 8.74 -12.52 45.68
CA GLU A 364 10.12 -12.74 46.16
C GLU A 364 10.54 -11.80 47.30
N VAL A 365 9.86 -10.66 47.49
CA VAL A 365 10.14 -9.71 48.59
C VAL A 365 9.30 -10.02 49.84
N ALA A 366 8.23 -10.80 49.69
CA ALA A 366 7.33 -11.22 50.78
C ALA A 366 7.63 -12.63 51.34
N ALA A 367 8.58 -13.37 50.73
CA ALA A 367 9.14 -14.64 51.21
C ALA A 367 10.52 -14.41 51.85
#